data_AF-A0A0V1JX34-F1
#
_entry.id   AF-A0A0V1JX34-F1
#
_cell.length_a   1.000
_cell.length_b   1.000
_cell.length_c   1.000
_cell.angle_alpha   90.00
_cell.angle_beta   90.00
_cell.angle_gamma   90.00
#
_symmetry.space_group_name_H-M   'P 1'
#
loop_
_entity.id
_entity.type
_entity.pdbx_description
1 polymer ?
#
loop_
_entity_poly.entity_id
_entity_poly.type
_entity_poly.pdbx_seq_one_letter_code
_entity_poly.pdbx_strand_id
1 'polypeptide(L)' 'MLSIRPNVTLSSHDLRRGRNVVMLSTQHIDGSVDDEEQDCKSHDILVYNSCKGGVDTVQAHMGKMVH' A
#
# COMPACT_ATOMS: atom_id res chain seq x y z
N MET A 1 0.77 -2.16 13.93
CA MET A 1 1.95 -1.70 13.17
C MET A 1 3.19 -1.84 14.04
N LEU A 2 4.33 -2.24 13.46
CA LEU A 2 5.58 -2.42 14.19
C LEU A 2 6.68 -1.57 13.55
N SER A 3 7.31 -0.66 14.33
CA SER A 3 8.55 -0.01 13.92
C SER A 3 9.70 -1.00 14.15
N ILE A 4 10.34 -1.44 13.07
CA ILE A 4 11.43 -2.42 13.13
C ILE A 4 12.81 -1.75 13.14
N ARG A 5 12.89 -0.48 12.71
CA ARG A 5 14.06 0.41 12.79
C ARG A 5 13.54 1.86 12.91
N PRO A 6 14.36 2.82 13.39
CA PRO A 6 13.91 4.21 13.63
C PRO A 6 13.21 4.88 12.44
N ASN A 7 13.57 4.47 11.21
CA ASN A 7 13.05 5.05 9.96
C ASN A 7 12.34 4.00 9.08
N VAL A 8 11.92 2.88 9.67
CA VAL A 8 11.26 1.80 8.93
C VAL A 8 10.07 1.28 9.70
N THR A 9 8.92 1.34 9.06
CA THR A 9 7.65 0.85 9.52
C THR A 9 7.29 -0.43 8.78
N LEU A 10 6.88 -1.45 9.52
CA LEU A 10 6.30 -2.68 9.00
C LEU A 10 4.82 -2.75 9.41
N SER A 11 3.93 -2.82 8.43
CA SER A 11 2.49 -3.02 8.64
C SER A 11 2.05 -4.35 8.01
N SER A 12 1.07 -4.99 8.66
CA SER A 12 0.45 -6.23 8.19
C SER A 12 -1.05 -6.04 8.25
N HIS A 13 -1.74 -6.36 7.17
CA HIS A 13 -3.19 -6.22 7.04
C HIS A 13 -3.81 -7.53 6.57
N ASP A 14 -4.79 -8.02 7.32
CA ASP A 14 -5.48 -9.28 7.04
C ASP A 14 -6.71 -9.03 6.18
N LEU A 15 -6.51 -8.83 4.88
CA LEU A 15 -7.59 -8.47 3.95
C LEU A 15 -8.68 -9.56 3.89
N ARG A 16 -8.28 -10.84 3.91
CA ARG A 16 -9.15 -12.01 4.12
C ARG A 16 -8.34 -13.09 4.84
N ARG A 17 -9.02 -14.02 5.53
CA ARG A 17 -8.36 -15.13 6.24
C ARG A 17 -7.36 -15.86 5.33
N GLY A 18 -6.09 -15.87 5.73
CA GLY A 18 -4.99 -16.51 4.99
C GLY A 18 -4.45 -15.70 3.81
N ARG A 19 -4.86 -14.44 3.64
CA ARG A 19 -4.39 -13.52 2.60
C ARG A 19 -3.96 -12.21 3.23
N ASN A 20 -2.82 -12.29 3.90
CA ASN A 20 -2.24 -11.15 4.60
C ASN A 20 -1.40 -10.34 3.61
N VAL A 21 -1.47 -9.02 3.72
CA VAL A 21 -0.66 -8.07 2.98
C VAL A 21 0.34 -7.48 3.95
N VAL A 22 1.63 -7.52 3.58
CA VAL A 22 2.71 -6.93 4.37
C VAL A 22 3.27 -5.74 3.60
N MET A 23 3.37 -4.59 4.26
CA MET A 23 3.98 -3.39 3.70
C MET A 23 5.17 -2.96 4.54
N LEU A 24 6.22 -2.52 3.85
CA LEU A 24 7.40 -1.92 4.44
C LEU A 24 7.49 -0.48 3.94
N SER A 25 7.44 0.48 4.86
CA SER A 25 7.49 1.91 4.55
C SER A 25 8.68 2.56 5.25
N THR A 26 9.41 3.41 4.52
CA THR A 26 10.45 4.29 5.07
C THR A 26 10.00 5.75 5.15
N GLN A 27 8.80 6.05 4.65
CA GLN A 27 8.26 7.41 4.53
C GLN A 27 7.16 7.66 5.58
N HIS A 28 6.38 6.63 5.88
CA HIS A 28 5.26 6.69 6.81
C HIS A 28 5.70 6.04 8.13
N ILE A 29 6.21 6.87 9.04
CA ILE A 29 6.74 6.45 10.35
C ILE A 29 5.65 6.53 11.42
N ASP A 30 4.64 7.38 11.19
CA ASP A 30 3.45 7.49 12.01
C ASP A 30 2.47 6.35 11.68
N GLY A 31 2.06 5.61 12.70
CA GLY A 31 1.19 4.45 12.54
C GLY A 31 -0.27 4.76 12.45
N SER A 32 -0.60 5.82 11.72
CA SER A 32 -1.98 6.25 11.52
C SER A 32 -2.74 5.17 10.73
N VAL A 33 -3.85 4.74 11.31
CA VAL A 33 -4.86 3.92 10.66
C VAL A 33 -6.02 4.85 10.35
N ASP A 34 -6.58 4.72 9.15
CA ASP A 34 -7.77 5.49 8.79
C ASP A 34 -9.01 4.78 9.33
N ASP A 35 -9.60 5.33 10.39
CA ASP A 35 -10.80 4.80 11.05
C ASP A 35 -12.09 5.09 10.26
N GLU A 36 -12.03 5.97 9.25
CA GLU A 36 -13.20 6.34 8.43
C GLU A 36 -13.49 5.29 7.33
N GLU A 37 -12.54 4.42 6.99
CA GLU A 37 -12.76 3.31 6.06
C GLU A 37 -13.23 2.03 6.79
N GLN A 38 -14.28 1.38 6.27
CA GLN A 38 -14.84 0.10 6.75
C GLN A 38 -13.83 -1.08 6.85
N ASP A 39 -12.59 -0.88 6.40
CA ASP A 39 -11.58 -1.92 6.19
C ASP A 39 -10.32 -1.68 7.05
N CYS A 40 -10.32 -0.67 7.94
CA CYS A 40 -9.19 -0.32 8.83
C CYS A 40 -7.83 -0.36 8.12
N LYS A 41 -7.75 0.25 6.93
CA LYS A 41 -6.50 0.23 6.16
C LYS A 41 -5.49 1.18 6.80
N SER A 42 -4.25 0.73 6.88
CA SER A 42 -3.14 1.60 7.30
C SER A 42 -2.86 2.66 6.22
N HIS A 43 -2.46 3.85 6.64
CA HIS A 43 -2.26 5.00 5.74
C HIS A 43 -1.25 4.71 4.60
N ASP A 44 -0.21 3.93 4.90
CA ASP A 44 0.80 3.48 3.94
C ASP A 44 0.22 2.61 2.80
N ILE A 45 -0.79 1.78 3.08
CA ILE A 45 -1.50 0.98 2.06
C ILE A 45 -2.31 1.90 1.14
N LEU A 46 -2.96 2.94 1.68
CA LEU A 46 -3.74 3.89 0.89
C LEU A 46 -2.84 4.66 -0.09
N VAL A 47 -1.71 5.17 0.41
CA VAL A 47 -0.71 5.87 -0.41
C VAL A 47 -0.09 4.93 -1.44
N TYR A 48 0.26 3.70 -1.08
CA TYR A 48 0.77 2.73 -2.04
C TYR A 48 -0.23 2.45 -3.18
N ASN A 49 -1.51 2.25 -2.84
CA ASN A 49 -2.53 1.94 -3.83
C ASN A 49 -2.78 3.08 -4.82
N SER A 50 -2.60 4.34 -4.43
CA SER A 50 -2.74 5.48 -5.33
C SER A 50 -1.57 5.60 -6.31
N CYS A 51 -0.37 5.11 -5.96
CA CYS A 51 0.83 5.25 -6.79
C CYS A 51 1.20 3.98 -7.59
N LYS A 52 0.90 2.77 -7.10
CA LYS A 52 1.42 1.50 -7.66
C LYS A 52 1.10 1.28 -9.14
N GLY A 53 -0.01 1.82 -9.63
CA GLY A 53 -0.50 1.59 -10.99
C GLY A 53 0.11 2.48 -12.07
N GLY A 54 1.01 3.42 -11.74
CA GLY A 54 1.51 4.40 -12.71
C GLY A 54 2.16 3.77 -13.94
N VAL A 55 3.05 2.81 -13.74
CA VAL A 55 3.77 2.12 -14.84
C VAL A 55 2.81 1.20 -15.62
N ASP A 56 1.99 0.42 -14.92
CA ASP A 56 1.00 -0.47 -15.56
C ASP A 56 0.01 0.30 -16.42
N THR A 57 -0.41 1.49 -15.95
CA THR A 57 -1.32 2.36 -16.69
C THR A 57 -0.68 2.84 -17.98
N VAL A 58 0.57 3.30 -17.94
CA VAL A 58 1.29 3.74 -19.14
C VAL A 58 1.49 2.57 -20.11
N GLN A 59 1.94 1.43 -19.61
CA GLN A 59 2.13 0.23 -20.42
C GLN A 59 0.84 -0.22 -21.11
N ALA A 60 -0.29 -0.21 -20.39
CA ALA A 60 -1.59 -0.59 -20.94
C ALA A 60 -2.06 0.36 -22.06
N HIS A 61 -1.76 1.66 -21.96
CA HIS A 61 -2.09 2.61 -23.03
C HIS A 61 -1.15 2.46 -24.23
N MET A 62 0.15 2.24 -24.01
CA MET A 62 1.11 1.97 -25.09
C MET A 62 0.78 0.67 -25.81
N GLY A 63 0.43 -0.40 -25.10
CA GLY A 63 0.04 -1.68 -25.69
C GLY A 63 -1.20 -1.59 -26.60
N LYS A 64 -2.11 -0.65 -26.31
CA LYS A 64 -3.29 -0.37 -27.14
C LYS A 64 -2.99 0.46 -28.39
N MET A 65 -1.87 1.16 -28.46
CA MET A 65 -1.47 1.96 -29.63
C MET A 65 -0.67 1.15 -30.66
N VAL A 66 -0.19 -0.03 -30.29
CA VAL A 66 0.64 -0.91 -31.14
C VAL A 66 -0.20 -2.01 -31.82
N HIS A 67 -1.52 -1.98 -31.64
CA HIS A 67 -2.51 -2.82 -32.32
C HIS A 67 -3.54 -1.95 -33.04
#